data_AF-A0A7G6SCX4-F1
#
_entry.id   AF-A0A7G6SCX4-F1
#
_cell.length_a   1.000
_cell.length_b   1.000
_cell.length_c   1.000
_cell.angle_alpha   90.00
_cell.angle_beta   90.00
_cell.angle_gamma   90.00
#
_symmetry.space_group_name_H-M   'P 1'
#
loop_
_entity.id
_entity.type
_entity.pdbx_description
1 polymer ?
#
loop_
_entity_poly.entity_id
_entity_poly.type
_entity_poly.pdbx_seq_one_letter_code
_entity_poly.pdbx_strand_id
1 'polypeptide(L)'
;MARVFVCALSISLLIAGPALAEVRLGKNVRIFGHDFSHRTYKRMEIETTHERPPWYGCRIFKRGSVYQGQKIRERTEICNLKPVAKGKRS
;
A
#
# COMPACT_ATOMS: atom_id res chain seq x y z
N MET A 1 -28.80 -36.13 16.71
CA MET A 1 -27.41 -35.63 16.86
C MET A 1 -27.01 -34.61 15.77
N ALA A 2 -27.96 -33.89 15.14
CA ALA A 2 -27.64 -32.92 14.08
C ALA A 2 -27.46 -31.48 14.59
N ARG A 3 -27.96 -31.16 15.79
CA ARG A 3 -27.94 -29.79 16.34
C ARG A 3 -26.57 -29.33 16.85
N VAL A 4 -25.72 -30.26 17.29
CA VAL A 4 -24.38 -29.94 17.83
C VAL A 4 -23.41 -29.60 16.69
N PHE A 5 -23.55 -30.25 15.53
CA PHE A 5 -22.71 -30.00 14.35
C PHE A 5 -22.91 -28.60 13.75
N VAL A 6 -24.13 -28.05 13.82
CA VAL A 6 -24.43 -26.70 13.30
C VAL A 6 -23.76 -25.61 14.14
N CYS A 7 -23.71 -25.77 15.48
CA CYS A 7 -23.05 -24.82 16.36
C CYS A 7 -21.51 -24.85 16.26
N ALA A 8 -20.92 -26.01 15.97
CA ALA A 8 -19.47 -26.11 15.80
C ALA A 8 -18.99 -25.40 14.51
N LEU A 9 -19.78 -25.46 13.44
CA LEU A 9 -19.42 -24.83 12.16
C LEU A 9 -19.51 -23.30 12.20
N SER A 10 -20.45 -22.74 12.97
CA SER A 10 -20.64 -21.29 13.09
C SER A 10 -19.53 -20.60 13.89
N ILE A 11 -18.91 -21.30 14.85
CA ILE A 11 -17.77 -20.78 15.64
C ILE A 11 -16.50 -20.67 14.78
N SER A 12 -16.29 -21.58 13.82
CA SER A 12 -15.12 -21.56 12.94
C SER A 12 -15.07 -20.34 12.01
N LEU A 13 -16.21 -19.76 11.62
CA LEU A 13 -16.24 -18.53 10.81
C LEU A 13 -15.84 -17.26 11.60
N LEU A 14 -15.98 -17.27 12.94
CA LEU A 14 -15.62 -16.14 13.80
C LEU A 14 -14.11 -16.03 14.08
N ILE A 15 -13.33 -17.06 13.75
CA ILE A 15 -11.86 -17.10 13.94
C ILE A 15 -11.11 -16.74 12.65
N ALA A 16 -11.83 -16.36 11.58
CA ALA A 16 -11.22 -15.72 10.42
C ALA A 16 -10.73 -14.32 10.84
N GLY A 17 -9.52 -14.26 11.40
CA GLY A 17 -8.81 -13.02 11.65
C GLY A 17 -8.74 -12.19 10.37
N PRO A 18 -8.61 -10.85 10.46
CA PRO A 18 -8.54 -10.01 9.28
C PRO A 18 -7.40 -10.54 8.42
N ALA A 19 -7.71 -11.03 7.23
CA ALA A 19 -6.70 -11.35 6.24
C ALA A 19 -5.87 -10.07 6.09
N LEU A 20 -4.61 -10.11 6.50
CA LEU A 20 -3.65 -9.04 6.28
C LEU A 20 -3.55 -8.88 4.76
N ALA A 21 -4.40 -8.03 4.20
CA ALA A 21 -4.50 -7.88 2.76
C ALA A 21 -3.22 -7.20 2.28
N GLU A 22 -2.38 -7.96 1.58
CA GLU A 22 -1.21 -7.42 0.91
C GLU A 22 -1.61 -6.94 -0.49
N VAL A 23 -1.17 -5.75 -0.85
CA VAL A 23 -1.22 -5.23 -2.21
C VAL A 23 0.00 -5.74 -2.95
N ARG A 24 -0.22 -6.67 -3.89
CA ARG A 24 0.82 -7.22 -4.75
C ARG A 24 0.72 -6.61 -6.15
N LEU A 25 1.72 -5.81 -6.52
CA LEU A 25 1.82 -5.22 -7.84
C LEU A 25 2.47 -6.23 -8.78
N GLY A 26 1.74 -6.59 -9.84
CA GLY A 26 2.18 -7.54 -10.86
C GLY A 26 3.28 -6.99 -11.77
N LYS A 27 3.54 -7.69 -12.87
CA LYS A 27 4.50 -7.27 -13.89
C LYS A 27 3.97 -6.05 -14.67
N ASN A 28 4.86 -5.15 -15.07
CA ASN A 28 4.59 -3.94 -15.86
C ASN A 28 3.64 -2.93 -15.20
N VAL A 29 3.54 -2.94 -13.87
CA VAL A 29 2.75 -1.94 -13.14
C VAL A 29 3.55 -0.65 -13.06
N ARG A 30 3.03 0.42 -13.69
CA ARG A 30 3.66 1.74 -13.69
C ARG A 30 2.74 2.79 -13.10
N ILE A 31 3.25 3.59 -12.17
CA ILE A 31 2.51 4.67 -11.50
C ILE A 31 3.18 5.99 -11.85
N PHE A 32 2.42 6.92 -12.44
CA PHE A 32 2.94 8.16 -13.02
C PHE A 32 4.14 7.99 -13.97
N GLY A 33 4.25 6.82 -14.62
CA GLY A 33 5.35 6.47 -15.52
C GLY A 33 6.59 5.86 -14.85
N HIS A 34 6.57 5.67 -13.52
CA HIS A 34 7.62 4.99 -12.76
C HIS A 34 7.28 3.51 -12.57
N ASP A 35 8.30 2.64 -12.58
CA ASP A 35 8.11 1.19 -12.46
C ASP A 35 7.91 0.74 -11.00
N PHE A 36 6.78 0.10 -10.74
CA PHE A 36 6.41 -0.52 -9.49
C PHE A 36 6.16 -2.03 -9.64
N SER A 37 6.67 -2.63 -10.72
CA SER A 37 6.51 -4.06 -11.00
C SER A 37 7.08 -4.93 -9.87
N HIS A 38 6.41 -6.03 -9.58
CA HIS A 38 6.82 -7.04 -8.58
C HIS A 38 6.99 -6.51 -7.15
N ARG A 39 6.37 -5.37 -6.82
CA ARG A 39 6.40 -4.83 -5.45
C ARG A 39 5.21 -5.32 -4.63
N THR A 40 5.44 -5.48 -3.33
CA THR A 40 4.38 -5.90 -2.39
C THR A 40 4.35 -4.92 -1.21
N TYR A 41 3.14 -4.50 -0.85
CA TYR A 41 2.90 -3.54 0.22
C TYR A 41 1.80 -4.06 1.14
N LYS A 42 1.92 -3.82 2.45
CA LYS A 42 0.81 -4.09 3.40
C LYS A 42 -0.35 -3.11 3.21
N ARG A 43 -0.03 -1.88 2.84
CA ARG A 43 -0.98 -0.82 2.49
C ARG A 43 -0.30 0.07 1.45
N MET A 44 -1.07 0.49 0.45
CA MET A 44 -0.61 1.42 -0.57
C MET A 44 -1.64 2.54 -0.72
N GLU A 45 -1.15 3.78 -0.71
CA GLU A 45 -1.95 4.98 -0.87
C GLU A 45 -1.25 5.85 -1.92
N ILE A 46 -2.02 6.34 -2.89
CA ILE A 46 -1.51 7.13 -4.01
C ILE A 46 -2.24 8.45 -3.98
N GLU A 47 -1.49 9.51 -3.71
CA GLU A 47 -2.02 10.86 -3.66
C GLU A 47 -1.40 11.71 -4.78
N THR A 48 -2.23 12.49 -5.45
CA THR A 48 -1.78 13.52 -6.38
C THR A 48 -1.70 14.84 -5.65
N THR A 49 -0.53 15.47 -5.67
CA THR A 49 -0.35 16.84 -5.17
C THR A 49 0.13 17.76 -6.28
N HIS A 50 -0.33 19.01 -6.24
CA HIS A 50 0.18 20.10 -7.07
C HIS A 50 1.41 20.79 -6.46
N GLU A 51 1.66 20.53 -5.18
CA GLU A 51 2.82 21.08 -4.49
C GLU A 51 4.09 20.32 -4.88
N ARG A 52 5.19 21.06 -5.01
CA ARG A 52 6.48 20.45 -5.29
C ARG A 52 6.97 19.72 -4.04
N PRO A 53 7.20 18.39 -4.10
CA PRO A 53 7.69 17.67 -2.95
C PRO A 53 9.14 18.07 -2.63
N PRO A 54 9.57 17.91 -1.38
CA PRO A 54 10.94 18.23 -0.94
C PRO A 54 12.04 17.40 -1.63
N TRP A 55 11.71 16.24 -2.20
CA TRP A 55 12.61 15.41 -3.01
C TRP A 55 11.81 14.60 -4.03
N TYR A 56 12.50 13.97 -4.98
CA TYR A 56 11.92 12.96 -5.87
C TYR A 56 12.49 11.58 -5.59
N GLY A 57 11.71 10.54 -5.92
CA GLY A 57 12.05 9.13 -5.68
C GLY A 57 11.48 8.60 -4.36
N CYS A 58 11.81 7.34 -4.08
CA CYS A 58 11.30 6.60 -2.91
C CYS A 58 12.28 6.65 -1.74
N ARG A 59 11.75 6.86 -0.54
CA ARG A 59 12.51 6.81 0.72
C ARG A 59 11.74 6.04 1.78
N ILE A 60 12.46 5.32 2.63
CA ILE A 60 11.88 4.58 3.75
C ILE A 60 11.91 5.46 5.00
N PHE A 61 10.74 5.64 5.59
CA PHE A 61 10.53 6.32 6.86
C PHE A 61 10.35 5.30 7.97
N LYS A 62 11.00 5.56 9.10
CA LYS A 62 10.83 4.74 10.30
C LYS A 62 9.58 5.20 11.05
N ARG A 63 9.01 4.31 11.86
CA ARG A 63 7.95 4.67 12.80
C ARG A 63 8.40 5.86 13.66
N GLY A 64 7.56 6.88 13.74
CA GLY A 64 7.82 8.11 14.49
C GLY A 64 8.48 9.23 13.69
N SER A 65 8.96 8.99 12.46
CA SER A 65 9.36 10.07 11.55
C SER A 65 8.19 10.99 11.21
N VAL A 66 8.47 12.23 10.80
CA VAL A 66 7.45 13.20 10.40
C VAL A 66 7.58 13.48 8.90
N TYR A 67 6.45 13.48 8.19
CA TYR A 67 6.35 13.83 6.78
C TYR A 67 5.13 14.73 6.58
N GLN A 68 5.31 15.91 5.97
CA GLN A 68 4.24 16.89 5.72
C GLN A 68 3.36 17.18 6.96
N GLY A 69 4.01 17.35 8.12
CA GLY A 69 3.31 17.60 9.40
C GLY A 69 2.63 16.37 10.01
N GLN A 70 2.60 15.23 9.32
CA GLN A 70 2.05 13.99 9.83
C GLN A 70 3.13 13.07 10.40
N LYS A 71 2.84 12.47 11.56
CA LYS A 71 3.72 11.47 12.17
C LYS A 71 3.45 10.09 11.57
N ILE A 72 4.48 9.49 10.99
CA ILE A 72 4.41 8.16 10.40
C ILE A 72 4.23 7.12 11.52
N ARG A 73 3.15 6.34 11.43
CA ARG A 73 2.75 5.37 12.47
C ARG A 73 3.49 4.04 12.39
N GLU A 74 3.97 3.67 11.21
CA GLU A 74 4.65 2.40 10.93
C GLU A 74 5.85 2.60 9.99
N ARG A 75 6.52 1.53 9.54
CA ARG A 75 7.60 1.69 8.56
C ARG A 75 6.97 1.88 7.18
N THR A 76 7.19 3.03 6.56
CA THR A 76 6.48 3.44 5.33
C THR A 76 7.48 3.84 4.25
N GLU A 77 7.31 3.32 3.04
CA GLU A 77 8.00 3.84 1.84
C GLU A 77 7.17 4.99 1.26
N ILE A 78 7.77 6.17 1.14
CA ILE A 78 7.13 7.35 0.52
C ILE A 78 7.86 7.66 -0.78
N CYS A 79 7.12 7.63 -1.88
CA CYS A 79 7.63 7.88 -3.23
C CYS A 79 7.08 9.20 -3.77
N ASN A 80 7.94 10.20 -3.86
CA ASN A 80 7.61 11.48 -4.47
C ASN A 80 7.92 11.40 -5.97
N LEU A 81 6.87 11.19 -6.76
CA LEU A 81 7.00 10.90 -8.19
C LEU A 81 6.87 12.18 -9.00
N LYS A 82 7.81 12.40 -9.93
CA LYS A 82 7.67 13.46 -10.92
C LYS A 82 6.70 12.98 -12.01
N PRO A 83 5.69 13.78 -12.40
CA PRO A 83 4.82 13.43 -13.51
C PRO A 83 5.64 13.31 -14.81
N VAL A 84 5.48 12.20 -15.52
CA VAL A 84 6.03 12.02 -16.87
C VAL A 84 5.15 12.81 -17.85
N ALA A 85 5.77 13.69 -18.64
CA ALA A 85 5.07 14.53 -19.61
C ALA A 85 4.20 13.67 -20.55
N LYS A 86 2.93 14.06 -20.74
CA LYS A 86 2.03 13.39 -21.68
C LYS A 86 2.68 13.39 -23.07
N GLY A 87 2.89 12.21 -23.64
CA GLY A 87 3.55 12.02 -24.95
C GLY A 87 4.93 11.34 -24.90
N LYS A 88 5.63 11.37 -23.76
CA LYS A 88 6.79 10.49 -23.51
C LYS A 88 6.31 9.18 -22.90
N ARG A 89 5.73 8.29 -23.70
CA ARG A 89 5.61 6.88 -23.28
C ARG A 89 7.01 6.27 -23.41
N SER A 90 7.61 5.91 -22.28
CA SER A 90 8.84 5.12 -22.24
C SER A 90 8.57 3.65 -22.54
#